data_AF-A0A9D6TF83-F1
#
_entry.id   AF-A0A9D6TF83-F1
#
_cell.length_a   1.000
_cell.length_b   1.000
_cell.length_c   1.000
_cell.angle_alpha   90.00
_cell.angle_beta   90.00
_cell.angle_gamma   90.00
#
_symmetry.space_group_name_H-M   'P 1'
#
loop_
_entity.id
_entity.type
_entity.pdbx_description
1 polymer ?
#
loop_
_entity_poly.entity_id
_entity_poly.type
_entity_poly.pdbx_seq_one_letter_code
_entity_poly.pdbx_strand_id
1 'polypeptide(L)'
;MSAAASAKAGAFNTGEAQARAASLAAELATARKEIETAKAAAAELSALAAARTEAVAKAEALAKELSGTRTELAAARGQIEQLSSRLATTETAAKDLSARAQSSAQAADQIAKLQSQLAALGRDLRAATAAREEAEKENRTANAVATDRSAKASASAAALAQSEARTAQAEKDAASAREQSVALRTQVQSIEAERTAFAAERKRFATAAAAEKSRLDASLAAATRELEARVRQLEADKSALATRAAETAATKDESSRAAAAEAEGKLAVALRSYGLLTQERDELAARVNDLSAKVAAAQASPAAPPPTAAELDALRARASAAERNAELARAELARVNQLLATTRLAQAEPARPAAAARELSRPTAPGASAAVRTAPPAASSAAPARTHIIAAGETLAGISRLYYGTPNRWSDLLAANRDWLRDERSLTAGRVLRIP
;
A
#
# COMPACT_ATOMS: atom_id res chain seq x y z
N MET A 1 20.71 223.56 63.95
CA MET A 1 21.63 223.31 65.08
C MET A 1 21.04 222.16 65.89
N SER A 2 21.70 221.09 66.32
CA SER A 2 23.06 220.54 66.23
C SER A 2 23.00 219.08 66.75
N ALA A 3 23.94 218.21 66.32
CA ALA A 3 24.28 216.84 66.77
C ALA A 3 23.25 215.71 66.50
N ALA A 4 23.40 214.66 65.66
CA ALA A 4 24.49 213.90 65.01
C ALA A 4 25.42 213.06 65.93
N ALA A 5 25.69 211.77 65.71
CA ALA A 5 25.12 210.71 64.84
C ALA A 5 25.79 209.33 65.11
N SER A 6 25.06 208.25 64.73
CA SER A 6 25.54 206.98 64.13
C SER A 6 26.08 205.87 65.05
N ALA A 7 25.73 204.58 64.96
CA ALA A 7 24.99 203.72 64.01
C ALA A 7 24.67 202.36 64.69
N LYS A 8 23.96 201.37 64.15
CA LYS A 8 22.65 201.21 63.44
C LYS A 8 22.47 199.69 63.15
N ALA A 9 21.32 199.14 63.54
CA ALA A 9 20.57 198.00 62.97
C ALA A 9 21.13 196.54 63.00
N GLY A 10 20.23 195.59 63.29
CA GLY A 10 20.42 194.18 62.91
C GLY A 10 19.62 193.10 63.66
N ALA A 11 18.34 193.30 63.97
CA ALA A 11 17.46 192.24 64.49
C ALA A 11 16.63 191.64 63.34
N PHE A 12 16.99 190.44 62.87
CA PHE A 12 16.21 189.64 61.92
C PHE A 12 16.41 188.14 62.18
N ASN A 13 15.35 187.51 62.69
CA ASN A 13 14.80 186.22 62.26
C ASN A 13 15.71 184.98 62.07
N THR A 14 16.54 184.63 63.05
CA THR A 14 17.34 183.38 63.06
C THR A 14 16.64 182.18 63.73
N GLY A 15 15.74 182.41 64.67
CA GLY A 15 15.07 181.34 65.45
C GLY A 15 14.02 180.54 64.67
N GLU A 16 13.21 181.20 63.83
CA GLU A 16 12.16 180.54 63.04
C GLU A 16 12.75 179.73 61.87
N ALA A 17 13.86 180.22 61.29
CA ALA A 17 14.67 179.49 60.33
C ALA A 17 15.35 178.25 60.96
N GLN A 18 15.85 178.37 62.20
CA GLN A 18 16.40 177.23 62.96
C GLN A 18 15.32 176.19 63.32
N ALA A 19 14.11 176.61 63.70
CA ALA A 19 13.02 175.69 64.01
C ALA A 19 12.51 174.94 62.76
N ARG A 20 12.37 175.63 61.62
CA ARG A 20 12.05 174.99 60.34
C ARG A 20 13.17 174.07 59.85
N ALA A 21 14.44 174.47 60.03
CA ALA A 21 15.58 173.60 59.72
C ALA A 21 15.62 172.36 60.61
N ALA A 22 15.27 172.47 61.90
CA ALA A 22 15.16 171.34 62.81
C ALA A 22 13.98 170.41 62.47
N SER A 23 12.82 170.96 62.07
CA SER A 23 11.67 170.18 61.59
C SER A 23 12.00 169.43 60.30
N LEU A 24 12.59 170.12 59.32
CA LEU A 24 13.05 169.49 58.08
C LEU A 24 14.14 168.45 58.32
N ALA A 25 15.03 168.66 59.31
CA ALA A 25 16.02 167.66 59.70
C ALA A 25 15.38 166.43 60.36
N ALA A 26 14.32 166.60 61.17
CA ALA A 26 13.57 165.51 61.77
C ALA A 26 12.73 164.73 60.73
N GLU A 27 12.11 165.43 59.78
CA GLU A 27 11.42 164.85 58.63
C GLU A 27 12.40 164.10 57.72
N LEU A 28 13.59 164.67 57.43
CA LEU A 28 14.64 163.99 56.70
C LEU A 28 15.19 162.76 57.45
N ALA A 29 15.31 162.82 58.78
CA ALA A 29 15.70 161.67 59.59
C ALA A 29 14.63 160.57 59.57
N THR A 30 13.35 160.94 59.60
CA THR A 30 12.21 160.02 59.51
C THR A 30 12.12 159.40 58.11
N ALA A 31 12.20 160.20 57.05
CA ALA A 31 12.22 159.73 55.66
C ALA A 31 13.44 158.85 55.38
N ARG A 32 14.62 159.16 55.95
CA ARG A 32 15.80 158.27 55.88
C ARG A 32 15.53 156.95 56.57
N LYS A 33 14.92 156.95 57.76
CA LYS A 33 14.55 155.73 58.48
C LYS A 33 13.54 154.90 57.67
N GLU A 34 12.53 155.54 57.08
CA GLU A 34 11.54 154.89 56.22
C GLU A 34 12.18 154.30 54.95
N ILE A 35 13.11 155.01 54.32
CA ILE A 35 13.89 154.51 53.17
C ILE A 35 14.73 153.30 53.57
N GLU A 36 15.39 153.33 54.74
CA GLU A 36 16.15 152.17 55.23
C GLU A 36 15.23 150.98 55.54
N THR A 37 14.04 151.20 56.11
CA THR A 37 13.05 150.11 56.28
C THR A 37 12.50 149.60 54.96
N ALA A 38 12.28 150.47 53.97
CA ALA A 38 11.83 150.07 52.64
C ALA A 38 12.92 149.32 51.86
N LYS A 39 14.19 149.69 52.02
CA LYS A 39 15.34 148.93 51.50
C LYS A 39 15.44 147.56 52.15
N ALA A 40 15.24 147.46 53.47
CA ALA A 40 15.21 146.18 54.17
C ALA A 40 14.06 145.29 53.64
N ALA A 41 12.85 145.85 53.51
CA ALA A 41 11.70 145.14 52.93
C ALA A 41 11.91 144.74 51.46
N ALA A 42 12.57 145.58 50.65
CA ALA A 42 12.93 145.25 49.27
C ALA A 42 13.99 144.14 49.19
N ALA A 43 14.96 144.14 50.11
CA ALA A 43 15.95 143.06 50.22
C ALA A 43 15.29 141.74 50.65
N GLU A 44 14.35 141.78 51.59
CA GLU A 44 13.54 140.62 51.97
C GLU A 44 12.67 140.11 50.82
N LEU A 45 11.99 141.00 50.09
CA LEU A 45 11.22 140.62 48.90
C LEU A 45 12.11 140.03 47.80
N SER A 46 13.31 140.56 47.61
CA SER A 46 14.30 140.00 46.67
C SER A 46 14.79 138.62 47.13
N ALA A 47 15.03 138.42 48.42
CA ALA A 47 15.42 137.13 48.98
C ALA A 47 14.28 136.10 48.85
N LEU A 48 13.04 136.51 49.10
CA LEU A 48 11.84 135.68 48.90
C LEU A 48 11.62 135.35 47.42
N ALA A 49 11.86 136.29 46.51
CA ALA A 49 11.79 136.04 45.07
C ALA A 49 12.85 135.02 44.62
N ALA A 50 14.09 135.14 45.11
CA ALA A 50 15.16 134.18 44.86
C ALA A 50 14.82 132.78 45.42
N ALA A 51 14.36 132.71 46.66
CA ALA A 51 13.91 131.45 47.28
C ALA A 51 12.76 130.81 46.51
N ARG A 52 11.82 131.61 45.99
CA ARG A 52 10.73 131.13 45.13
C ARG A 52 11.26 130.58 43.80
N THR A 53 12.21 131.26 43.15
CA THR A 53 12.80 130.72 41.90
C THR A 53 13.55 129.41 42.13
N GLU A 54 14.28 129.29 43.24
CA GLU A 54 14.95 128.04 43.61
C GLU A 54 13.93 126.93 43.93
N ALA A 55 12.84 127.25 44.63
CA ALA A 55 11.77 126.30 44.91
C ALA A 55 11.05 125.82 43.64
N VAL A 56 10.81 126.71 42.67
CA VAL A 56 10.24 126.34 41.36
C VAL A 56 11.20 125.44 40.58
N ALA A 57 12.50 125.76 40.54
CA ALA A 57 13.49 124.92 39.88
C ALA A 57 13.59 123.51 40.51
N LYS A 58 13.53 123.43 41.85
CA LYS A 58 13.46 122.15 42.57
C LYS A 58 12.18 121.38 42.24
N ALA A 59 11.03 122.05 42.17
CA ALA A 59 9.76 121.42 41.81
C ALA A 59 9.76 120.89 40.37
N GLU A 60 10.35 121.63 39.42
CA GLU A 60 10.51 121.19 38.03
C GLU A 60 11.45 119.98 37.91
N ALA A 61 12.57 119.97 38.65
CA ALA A 61 13.48 118.83 38.71
C ALA A 61 12.78 117.58 39.26
N LEU A 62 12.06 117.71 40.38
CA LEU A 62 11.26 116.62 40.97
C LEU A 62 10.13 116.16 40.03
N ALA A 63 9.48 117.07 39.29
CA ALA A 63 8.48 116.71 38.30
C ALA A 63 9.08 115.90 37.15
N LYS A 64 10.30 116.24 36.72
CA LYS A 64 11.04 115.49 35.70
C LYS A 64 11.41 114.09 36.21
N GLU A 65 11.92 113.96 37.43
CA GLU A 65 12.20 112.66 38.06
C GLU A 65 10.93 111.81 38.23
N LEU A 66 9.81 112.41 38.66
CA LEU A 66 8.51 111.75 38.75
C LEU A 66 8.00 111.30 37.37
N SER A 67 8.27 112.05 36.31
CA SER A 67 7.92 111.64 34.95
C SER A 67 8.76 110.45 34.48
N GLY A 68 10.07 110.47 34.75
CA GLY A 68 10.99 109.37 34.41
C GLY A 68 10.61 108.07 35.13
N THR A 69 10.42 108.14 36.45
CA THR A 69 10.00 106.98 37.25
C THR A 69 8.63 106.44 36.84
N ARG A 70 7.68 107.30 36.42
CA ARG A 70 6.40 106.84 35.83
C ARG A 70 6.59 106.09 34.52
N THR A 71 7.50 106.55 33.64
CA THR A 71 7.79 105.85 32.39
C THR A 71 8.48 104.50 32.63
N GLU A 72 9.41 104.42 33.58
CA GLU A 72 10.04 103.16 33.98
C GLU A 72 9.04 102.19 34.60
N LEU A 73 8.14 102.68 35.46
CA LEU A 73 7.07 101.87 36.04
C LEU A 73 6.11 101.34 34.96
N ALA A 74 5.77 102.15 33.95
CA ALA A 74 4.96 101.71 32.83
C ALA A 74 5.69 100.63 31.99
N ALA A 75 6.99 100.79 31.74
CA ALA A 75 7.81 99.78 31.05
C ALA A 75 7.90 98.47 31.85
N ALA A 76 8.13 98.55 33.17
CA ALA A 76 8.17 97.39 34.06
C ALA A 76 6.81 96.66 34.10
N ARG A 77 5.69 97.40 34.13
CA ARG A 77 4.35 96.81 34.01
C ARG A 77 4.16 96.09 32.68
N GLY A 78 4.63 96.67 31.57
CA GLY A 78 4.62 96.02 30.26
C GLY A 78 5.44 94.73 30.23
N GLN A 79 6.62 94.71 30.87
CA GLN A 79 7.45 93.50 31.00
C GLN A 79 6.77 92.43 31.86
N ILE A 80 6.12 92.80 32.97
CA ILE A 80 5.35 91.87 33.80
C ILE A 80 4.22 91.23 32.99
N GLU A 81 3.49 92.02 32.19
CA GLU A 81 2.41 91.51 31.34
C GLU A 81 2.96 90.52 30.29
N GLN A 82 4.10 90.83 29.65
CA GLN A 82 4.77 89.93 28.72
C GLN A 82 5.26 88.63 29.39
N LEU A 83 5.78 88.71 30.61
CA LEU A 83 6.21 87.53 31.36
C LEU A 83 5.02 86.69 31.80
N SER A 84 3.90 87.31 32.20
CA SER A 84 2.69 86.61 32.58
C SER A 84 2.05 85.86 31.40
N SER A 85 2.00 86.48 30.22
CA SER A 85 1.51 85.82 29.01
C SER A 85 2.42 84.65 28.59
N ARG A 86 3.75 84.82 28.67
CA ARG A 86 4.70 83.72 28.46
C ARG A 86 4.49 82.58 29.46
N LEU A 87 4.34 82.89 30.75
CA LEU A 87 4.07 81.88 31.78
C LEU A 87 2.80 81.09 31.45
N ALA A 88 1.71 81.77 31.10
CA ALA A 88 0.45 81.12 30.71
C ALA A 88 0.62 80.19 29.48
N THR A 89 1.41 80.60 28.47
CA THR A 89 1.71 79.72 27.32
C THR A 89 2.54 78.50 27.73
N THR A 90 3.51 78.66 28.64
CA THR A 90 4.32 77.54 29.12
C THR A 90 3.53 76.57 30.00
N GLU A 91 2.60 77.07 30.82
CA GLU A 91 1.70 76.23 31.61
C GLU A 91 0.77 75.40 30.70
N THR A 92 0.28 76.00 29.62
CA THR A 92 -0.54 75.30 28.62
C THR A 92 0.29 74.22 27.92
N ALA A 93 1.52 74.55 27.47
CA ALA A 93 2.42 73.59 26.87
C ALA A 93 2.79 72.43 27.82
N ALA A 94 2.96 72.71 29.12
CA ALA A 94 3.23 71.71 30.14
C ALA A 94 2.04 70.76 30.33
N LYS A 95 0.80 71.27 30.32
CA LYS A 95 -0.42 70.46 30.35
C LYS A 95 -0.53 69.56 29.12
N ASP A 96 -0.28 70.09 27.94
CA ASP A 96 -0.29 69.31 26.68
C ASP A 96 0.78 68.22 26.68
N LEU A 97 1.98 68.52 27.18
CA LEU A 97 3.07 67.54 27.27
C LEU A 97 2.74 66.44 28.28
N SER A 98 2.11 66.79 29.41
CA SER A 98 1.61 65.81 30.38
C SER A 98 0.55 64.89 29.76
N ALA A 99 -0.42 65.44 29.02
CA ALA A 99 -1.44 64.64 28.33
C ALA A 99 -0.82 63.71 27.28
N ARG A 100 0.18 64.19 26.51
CA ARG A 100 0.92 63.35 25.57
C ARG A 100 1.70 62.24 26.27
N ALA A 101 2.36 62.53 27.39
CA ALA A 101 3.06 61.53 28.19
C ALA A 101 2.10 60.44 28.70
N GLN A 102 0.90 60.82 29.17
CA GLN A 102 -0.14 59.86 29.56
C GLN A 102 -0.60 59.00 28.38
N SER A 103 -0.85 59.59 27.21
CA SER A 103 -1.22 58.81 26.02
C SER A 103 -0.11 57.85 25.56
N SER A 104 1.15 58.27 25.69
CA SER A 104 2.31 57.43 25.37
C SER A 104 2.44 56.25 26.33
N ALA A 105 2.22 56.47 27.63
CA ALA A 105 2.20 55.41 28.63
C ALA A 105 1.08 54.39 28.34
N GLN A 106 -0.14 54.87 28.02
CA GLN A 106 -1.24 53.99 27.63
C GLN A 106 -0.93 53.16 26.37
N ALA A 107 -0.28 53.77 25.37
CA ALA A 107 0.16 53.05 24.18
C ALA A 107 1.22 51.98 24.51
N ALA A 108 2.16 52.29 25.41
CA ALA A 108 3.15 51.32 25.87
C ALA A 108 2.51 50.12 26.58
N ASP A 109 1.50 50.35 27.44
CA ASP A 109 0.75 49.28 28.11
C ASP A 109 -0.01 48.41 27.09
N GLN A 110 -0.61 49.02 26.07
CA GLN A 110 -1.26 48.28 24.98
C GLN A 110 -0.27 47.42 24.19
N ILE A 111 0.91 47.95 23.87
CA ILE A 111 1.97 47.20 23.20
C ILE A 111 2.43 46.02 24.06
N ALA A 112 2.63 46.21 25.37
CA ALA A 112 3.01 45.14 26.28
C ALA A 112 1.93 44.04 26.34
N LYS A 113 0.65 44.42 26.34
CA LYS A 113 -0.47 43.47 26.28
C LYS A 113 -0.46 42.67 24.97
N LEU A 114 -0.28 43.33 23.83
CA LEU A 114 -0.20 42.67 22.52
C LEU A 114 1.00 41.73 22.43
N GLN A 115 2.16 42.12 22.96
CA GLN A 115 3.34 41.27 23.03
C GLN A 115 3.09 40.00 23.86
N SER A 116 2.40 40.12 24.99
CA SER A 116 2.00 38.97 25.81
C SER A 116 1.02 38.05 25.07
N GLN A 117 0.04 38.61 24.38
CA GLN A 117 -0.89 37.83 23.54
C GLN A 117 -0.17 37.11 22.40
N LEU A 118 0.79 37.76 21.75
CA LEU A 118 1.59 37.16 20.67
C LEU A 118 2.48 36.03 21.20
N ALA A 119 3.05 36.18 22.40
CA ALA A 119 3.81 35.13 23.07
C ALA A 119 2.91 33.93 23.48
N ALA A 120 1.66 34.18 23.88
CA ALA A 120 0.67 33.12 24.14
C ALA A 120 0.30 32.37 22.86
N LEU A 121 -0.08 33.09 21.80
CA LEU A 121 -0.36 32.49 20.48
C LEU A 121 0.84 31.70 19.93
N GLY A 122 2.06 32.19 20.15
CA GLY A 122 3.27 31.46 19.76
C GLY A 122 3.46 30.15 20.54
N ARG A 123 3.04 30.08 21.81
CA ARG A 123 3.02 28.83 22.58
C ARG A 123 1.94 27.88 22.09
N ASP A 124 0.73 28.39 21.85
CA ASP A 124 -0.40 27.60 21.36
C ASP A 124 -0.11 27.01 19.98
N LEU A 125 0.51 27.77 19.09
CA LEU A 125 0.93 27.29 17.78
C LEU A 125 1.95 26.15 17.90
N ARG A 126 2.95 26.28 18.78
CA ARG A 126 3.94 25.21 19.02
C ARG A 126 3.30 23.94 19.60
N ALA A 127 2.34 24.11 20.51
CA ALA A 127 1.58 22.99 21.06
C ALA A 127 0.72 22.30 19.99
N ALA A 128 0.05 23.08 19.15
CA ALA A 128 -0.76 22.57 18.04
C ALA A 128 0.10 21.85 16.98
N THR A 129 1.30 22.36 16.67
CA THR A 129 2.22 21.66 15.76
C THR A 129 2.72 20.34 16.35
N ALA A 130 3.07 20.30 17.63
CA ALA A 130 3.49 19.07 18.29
C ALA A 130 2.36 18.03 18.34
N ALA A 131 1.13 18.46 18.66
CA ALA A 131 -0.05 17.59 18.66
C ALA A 131 -0.35 17.02 17.25
N ARG A 132 -0.19 17.85 16.21
CA ARG A 132 -0.32 17.40 14.82
C ARG A 132 0.73 16.37 14.45
N GLU A 133 1.99 16.59 14.81
CA GLU A 133 3.07 15.62 14.54
C GLU A 133 2.81 14.27 15.23
N GLU A 134 2.28 14.29 16.45
CA GLU A 134 1.93 13.06 17.16
C GLU A 134 0.74 12.35 16.50
N ALA A 135 -0.31 13.09 16.13
CA ALA A 135 -1.43 12.53 15.38
C ALA A 135 -1.00 11.95 14.01
N GLU A 136 -0.03 12.57 13.33
CA GLU A 136 0.54 12.03 12.10
C GLU A 136 1.33 10.73 12.34
N LYS A 137 2.05 10.59 13.46
CA LYS A 137 2.69 9.33 13.85
C LYS A 137 1.66 8.24 14.15
N GLU A 138 0.64 8.55 14.94
CA GLU A 138 -0.46 7.63 15.25
C GLU A 138 -1.19 7.16 13.99
N ASN A 139 -1.41 8.07 13.02
CA ASN A 139 -2.04 7.70 11.76
C ASN A 139 -1.12 6.80 10.91
N ARG A 140 0.19 7.04 10.89
CA ARG A 140 1.16 6.15 10.21
C ARG A 140 1.17 4.75 10.84
N THR A 141 1.17 4.65 12.17
CA THR A 141 1.14 3.34 12.85
C THR A 141 -0.19 2.63 12.61
N ALA A 142 -1.31 3.33 12.70
CA ALA A 142 -2.64 2.79 12.39
C ALA A 142 -2.71 2.27 10.94
N ASN A 143 -2.18 3.02 9.98
CA ASN A 143 -2.16 2.60 8.58
C ASN A 143 -1.25 1.38 8.36
N ALA A 144 -0.08 1.33 9.01
CA ALA A 144 0.80 0.15 8.97
C ALA A 144 0.09 -1.10 9.53
N VAL A 145 -0.61 -0.98 10.66
CA VAL A 145 -1.40 -2.07 11.25
C VAL A 145 -2.53 -2.50 10.31
N ALA A 146 -3.21 -1.55 9.66
CA ALA A 146 -4.26 -1.86 8.68
C ALA A 146 -3.69 -2.63 7.47
N THR A 147 -2.53 -2.23 6.95
CA THR A 147 -1.87 -2.95 5.85
C THR A 147 -1.43 -4.36 6.23
N ASP A 148 -0.85 -4.55 7.43
CA ASP A 148 -0.48 -5.87 7.95
C ASP A 148 -1.71 -6.77 8.13
N ARG A 149 -2.81 -6.23 8.70
CA ARG A 149 -4.07 -6.98 8.82
C ARG A 149 -4.63 -7.37 7.46
N SER A 150 -4.60 -6.48 6.47
CA SER A 150 -5.06 -6.80 5.11
C SER A 150 -4.20 -7.88 4.46
N ALA A 151 -2.88 -7.86 4.64
CA ALA A 151 -1.97 -8.88 4.13
C ALA A 151 -2.19 -10.24 4.81
N LYS A 152 -2.43 -10.25 6.12
CA LYS A 152 -2.78 -11.48 6.87
C LYS A 152 -4.14 -12.03 6.43
N ALA A 153 -5.12 -11.17 6.19
CA ALA A 153 -6.43 -11.58 5.68
C ALA A 153 -6.33 -12.21 4.28
N SER A 154 -5.57 -11.62 3.36
CA SER A 154 -5.38 -12.19 2.02
C SER A 154 -4.59 -13.51 2.07
N ALA A 155 -3.59 -13.63 2.94
CA ALA A 155 -2.87 -14.89 3.17
C ALA A 155 -3.80 -15.99 3.73
N SER A 156 -4.66 -15.65 4.70
CA SER A 156 -5.65 -16.58 5.24
C SER A 156 -6.68 -17.01 4.18
N ALA A 157 -7.13 -16.10 3.33
CA ALA A 157 -8.04 -16.42 2.23
C ALA A 157 -7.38 -17.35 1.20
N ALA A 158 -6.10 -17.13 0.87
CA ALA A 158 -5.34 -18.01 -0.01
C ALA A 158 -5.15 -19.41 0.61
N ALA A 159 -4.88 -19.49 1.92
CA ALA A 159 -4.77 -20.76 2.63
C ALA A 159 -6.10 -21.53 2.64
N LEU A 160 -7.23 -20.83 2.83
CA LEU A 160 -8.56 -21.43 2.76
C LEU A 160 -8.84 -21.99 1.36
N ALA A 161 -8.61 -21.20 0.31
CA ALA A 161 -8.77 -21.64 -1.08
C ALA A 161 -7.89 -22.86 -1.41
N GLN A 162 -6.66 -22.91 -0.89
CA GLN A 162 -5.78 -24.07 -1.05
C GLN A 162 -6.35 -25.31 -0.33
N SER A 163 -6.93 -25.14 0.86
CA SER A 163 -7.56 -26.24 1.60
C SER A 163 -8.81 -26.78 0.88
N GLU A 164 -9.62 -25.90 0.29
CA GLU A 164 -10.78 -26.25 -0.54
C GLU A 164 -10.34 -27.00 -1.81
N ALA A 165 -9.27 -26.56 -2.46
CA ALA A 165 -8.73 -27.27 -3.62
C ALA A 165 -8.20 -28.68 -3.25
N ARG A 166 -7.53 -28.81 -2.10
CA ARG A 166 -7.04 -30.12 -1.60
C ARG A 166 -8.18 -31.07 -1.26
N THR A 167 -9.24 -30.58 -0.63
CA THR A 167 -10.42 -31.40 -0.30
C THR A 167 -11.15 -31.84 -1.56
N ALA A 168 -11.38 -30.94 -2.52
CA ALA A 168 -11.96 -31.29 -3.81
C ALA A 168 -11.13 -32.33 -4.58
N GLN A 169 -9.79 -32.25 -4.52
CA GLN A 169 -8.92 -33.26 -5.11
C GLN A 169 -9.03 -34.60 -4.39
N ALA A 170 -9.00 -34.59 -3.05
CA ALA A 170 -9.16 -35.81 -2.26
C ALA A 170 -10.52 -36.50 -2.51
N GLU A 171 -11.59 -35.74 -2.74
CA GLU A 171 -12.90 -36.29 -3.11
C GLU A 171 -12.88 -36.96 -4.49
N LYS A 172 -12.19 -36.37 -5.47
CA LYS A 172 -12.00 -36.99 -6.80
C LYS A 172 -11.18 -38.27 -6.71
N ASP A 173 -10.10 -38.24 -5.94
CA ASP A 173 -9.24 -39.41 -5.73
C ASP A 173 -10.02 -40.53 -5.02
N ALA A 174 -10.83 -40.18 -4.02
CA ALA A 174 -11.71 -41.14 -3.34
C ALA A 174 -12.79 -41.71 -4.27
N ALA A 175 -13.36 -40.91 -5.18
CA ALA A 175 -14.31 -41.41 -6.18
C ALA A 175 -13.64 -42.41 -7.15
N SER A 176 -12.46 -42.07 -7.66
CA SER A 176 -11.66 -42.95 -8.52
C SER A 176 -11.29 -44.27 -7.81
N ALA A 177 -10.88 -44.20 -6.54
CA ALA A 177 -10.58 -45.38 -5.74
C ALA A 177 -11.81 -46.27 -5.51
N ARG A 178 -13.00 -45.66 -5.33
CA ARG A 178 -14.27 -46.41 -5.22
C ARG A 178 -14.61 -47.12 -6.53
N GLU A 179 -14.46 -46.45 -7.68
CA GLU A 179 -14.67 -47.07 -9.00
C GLU A 179 -13.71 -48.24 -9.22
N GLN A 180 -12.42 -48.07 -8.93
CA GLN A 180 -11.43 -49.14 -9.02
C GLN A 180 -11.77 -50.32 -8.10
N SER A 181 -12.24 -50.05 -6.89
CA SER A 181 -12.65 -51.10 -5.94
C SER A 181 -13.87 -51.89 -6.46
N VAL A 182 -14.83 -51.22 -7.10
CA VAL A 182 -15.98 -51.89 -7.74
C VAL A 182 -15.53 -52.73 -8.94
N ALA A 183 -14.64 -52.20 -9.78
CA ALA A 183 -14.07 -52.92 -10.92
C ALA A 183 -13.32 -54.18 -10.46
N LEU A 184 -12.45 -54.07 -9.46
CA LEU A 184 -11.72 -55.20 -8.89
C LEU A 184 -12.65 -56.25 -8.28
N ARG A 185 -13.70 -55.85 -7.55
CA ARG A 185 -14.70 -56.80 -7.04
C ARG A 185 -15.40 -57.55 -8.16
N THR A 186 -15.77 -56.85 -9.24
CA THR A 186 -16.41 -57.45 -10.40
C THR A 186 -15.48 -58.46 -11.08
N GLN A 187 -14.19 -58.12 -11.20
CA GLN A 187 -13.18 -59.02 -11.76
C GLN A 187 -12.97 -60.26 -10.89
N VAL A 188 -12.91 -60.10 -9.57
CA VAL A 188 -12.83 -61.23 -8.62
C VAL A 188 -14.05 -62.14 -8.77
N GLN A 189 -15.26 -61.59 -8.85
CA GLN A 189 -16.48 -62.37 -9.08
C GLN A 189 -16.45 -63.14 -10.42
N SER A 190 -15.94 -62.52 -11.49
CA SER A 190 -15.75 -63.18 -12.79
C SER A 190 -14.77 -64.35 -12.69
N ILE A 191 -13.63 -64.13 -12.04
CA ILE A 191 -12.60 -65.17 -11.85
C ILE A 191 -13.16 -66.32 -10.99
N GLU A 192 -13.93 -66.02 -9.95
CA GLU A 192 -14.60 -67.04 -9.14
C GLU A 192 -15.62 -67.84 -9.98
N ALA A 193 -16.43 -67.17 -10.80
CA ALA A 193 -17.37 -67.82 -11.71
C ALA A 193 -16.64 -68.75 -12.70
N GLU A 194 -15.58 -68.27 -13.35
CA GLU A 194 -14.74 -69.07 -14.25
C GLU A 194 -14.12 -70.27 -13.54
N ARG A 195 -13.58 -70.08 -12.33
CA ARG A 195 -13.01 -71.17 -11.53
C ARG A 195 -14.07 -72.21 -11.17
N THR A 196 -15.29 -71.81 -10.84
CA THR A 196 -16.38 -72.75 -10.57
C THR A 196 -16.82 -73.51 -11.84
N ALA A 197 -16.89 -72.83 -12.99
CA ALA A 197 -17.19 -73.44 -14.27
C ALA A 197 -16.13 -74.46 -14.67
N PHE A 198 -14.84 -74.09 -14.56
CA PHE A 198 -13.72 -74.98 -14.84
C PHE A 198 -13.72 -76.20 -13.91
N ALA A 199 -14.02 -76.02 -12.61
CA ALA A 199 -14.15 -77.13 -11.67
C ALA A 199 -15.30 -78.08 -12.07
N ALA A 200 -16.44 -77.55 -12.53
CA ALA A 200 -17.56 -78.33 -13.01
C ALA A 200 -17.22 -79.12 -14.30
N GLU A 201 -16.53 -78.48 -15.25
CA GLU A 201 -16.04 -79.15 -16.46
C GLU A 201 -15.04 -80.25 -16.14
N ARG A 202 -14.08 -80.00 -15.25
CA ARG A 202 -13.12 -81.01 -14.81
C ARG A 202 -13.81 -82.21 -14.17
N LYS A 203 -14.87 -81.97 -13.39
CA LYS A 203 -15.71 -83.04 -12.82
C LYS A 203 -16.44 -83.82 -13.92
N ARG A 204 -17.03 -83.14 -14.91
CA ARG A 204 -17.70 -83.79 -16.06
C ARG A 204 -16.73 -84.66 -16.86
N PHE A 205 -15.54 -84.13 -17.14
CA PHE A 205 -14.49 -84.87 -17.84
C PHE A 205 -14.05 -86.10 -17.04
N ALA A 206 -13.83 -85.96 -15.73
CA ALA A 206 -13.50 -87.10 -14.87
C ALA A 206 -14.61 -88.16 -14.84
N THR A 207 -15.89 -87.76 -14.78
CA THR A 207 -17.02 -88.70 -14.85
C THR A 207 -17.13 -89.38 -16.22
N ALA A 208 -16.89 -88.66 -17.30
CA ALA A 208 -16.91 -89.22 -18.65
C ALA A 208 -15.74 -90.21 -18.86
N ALA A 209 -14.54 -89.85 -18.40
CA ALA A 209 -13.37 -90.73 -18.44
C ALA A 209 -13.59 -92.00 -17.59
N ALA A 210 -14.21 -91.88 -16.42
CA ALA A 210 -14.56 -93.04 -15.58
C ALA A 210 -15.59 -93.95 -16.25
N ALA A 211 -16.61 -93.37 -16.90
CA ALA A 211 -17.61 -94.13 -17.67
C ALA A 211 -16.98 -94.86 -18.86
N GLU A 212 -16.07 -94.19 -19.60
CA GLU A 212 -15.37 -94.80 -20.73
C GLU A 212 -14.42 -95.91 -20.27
N LYS A 213 -13.69 -95.69 -19.17
CA LYS A 213 -12.88 -96.76 -18.54
C LYS A 213 -13.74 -97.98 -18.20
N SER A 214 -14.89 -97.78 -17.56
CA SER A 214 -15.80 -98.88 -17.23
C SER A 214 -16.33 -99.61 -18.47
N ARG A 215 -16.55 -98.91 -19.59
CA ARG A 215 -16.95 -99.53 -20.87
C ARG A 215 -15.83 -100.36 -21.47
N LEU A 216 -14.60 -99.84 -21.46
CA LEU A 216 -13.42 -100.57 -21.92
C LEU A 216 -13.17 -101.81 -21.07
N ASP A 217 -13.25 -101.70 -19.74
CA ASP A 217 -13.10 -102.83 -18.82
C ASP A 217 -14.17 -103.90 -19.08
N ALA A 218 -15.43 -103.50 -19.32
CA ALA A 218 -16.52 -104.42 -19.67
C ALA A 218 -16.30 -105.10 -21.04
N SER A 219 -15.82 -104.35 -22.04
CA SER A 219 -15.48 -104.89 -23.36
C SER A 219 -14.32 -105.88 -23.28
N LEU A 220 -13.30 -105.57 -22.48
CA LEU A 220 -12.16 -106.46 -22.25
C LEU A 220 -12.62 -107.75 -21.57
N ALA A 221 -13.44 -107.65 -20.52
CA ALA A 221 -13.99 -108.81 -19.84
C ALA A 221 -14.85 -109.69 -20.77
N ALA A 222 -15.63 -109.09 -21.67
CA ALA A 222 -16.39 -109.82 -22.69
C ALA A 222 -15.47 -110.54 -23.69
N ALA A 223 -14.44 -109.86 -24.19
CA ALA A 223 -13.44 -110.46 -25.08
C ALA A 223 -12.68 -111.61 -24.40
N THR A 224 -12.31 -111.48 -23.12
CA THR A 224 -11.67 -112.55 -22.35
C THR A 224 -12.59 -113.77 -22.23
N ARG A 225 -13.88 -113.58 -21.91
CA ARG A 225 -14.86 -114.69 -21.86
C ARG A 225 -15.04 -115.37 -23.20
N GLU A 226 -15.05 -114.60 -24.30
CA GLU A 226 -15.12 -115.16 -25.65
C GLU A 226 -13.87 -116.00 -25.96
N LEU A 227 -12.68 -115.48 -25.63
CA LEU A 227 -11.42 -116.20 -25.82
C LEU A 227 -11.38 -117.50 -24.99
N GLU A 228 -11.80 -117.44 -23.72
CA GLU A 228 -11.91 -118.62 -22.86
C GLU A 228 -12.89 -119.65 -23.42
N ALA A 229 -14.04 -119.21 -23.94
CA ALA A 229 -15.01 -120.09 -24.60
C ALA A 229 -14.42 -120.75 -25.86
N ARG A 230 -13.68 -120.00 -26.69
CA ARG A 230 -12.96 -120.54 -27.86
C ARG A 230 -11.89 -121.54 -27.47
N VAL A 231 -11.12 -121.28 -26.41
CA VAL A 231 -10.11 -122.23 -25.89
C VAL A 231 -10.79 -123.52 -25.44
N ARG A 232 -11.87 -123.44 -24.65
CA ARG A 232 -12.64 -124.63 -24.24
C ARG A 232 -13.19 -125.41 -25.43
N GLN A 233 -13.69 -124.71 -26.46
CA GLN A 233 -14.15 -125.35 -27.68
C GLN A 233 -13.01 -126.08 -28.40
N LEU A 234 -11.83 -125.45 -28.54
CA LEU A 234 -10.66 -126.08 -29.15
C LEU A 234 -10.15 -127.26 -28.33
N GLU A 235 -10.20 -127.20 -26.99
CA GLU A 235 -9.89 -128.32 -26.12
C GLU A 235 -10.86 -129.49 -26.30
N ALA A 236 -12.17 -129.20 -26.41
CA ALA A 236 -13.18 -130.20 -26.71
C ALA A 236 -12.96 -130.84 -28.10
N ASP A 237 -12.73 -130.03 -29.13
CA ASP A 237 -12.44 -130.49 -30.50
C ASP A 237 -11.16 -131.34 -30.53
N LYS A 238 -10.11 -130.92 -29.79
CA LYS A 238 -8.86 -131.69 -29.63
C LYS A 238 -9.14 -133.04 -28.97
N SER A 239 -9.95 -133.08 -27.92
CA SER A 239 -10.32 -134.33 -27.24
C SER A 239 -11.09 -135.26 -28.17
N ALA A 240 -12.06 -134.74 -28.94
CA ALA A 240 -12.83 -135.50 -29.92
C ALA A 240 -11.96 -136.05 -31.06
N LEU A 241 -11.00 -135.25 -31.55
CA LEU A 241 -10.03 -135.69 -32.55
C LEU A 241 -9.08 -136.76 -31.98
N ALA A 242 -8.65 -136.64 -30.73
CA ALA A 242 -7.85 -137.66 -30.06
C ALA A 242 -8.62 -138.98 -29.89
N THR A 243 -9.90 -138.92 -29.54
CA THR A 243 -10.78 -140.10 -29.50
C THR A 243 -10.93 -140.73 -30.89
N ARG A 244 -11.19 -139.93 -31.94
CA ARG A 244 -11.24 -140.43 -33.32
C ARG A 244 -9.93 -141.05 -33.79
N ALA A 245 -8.79 -140.48 -33.42
CA ALA A 245 -7.47 -141.04 -33.72
C ALA A 245 -7.22 -142.36 -32.97
N ALA A 246 -7.72 -142.50 -31.74
CA ALA A 246 -7.68 -143.75 -30.99
C ALA A 246 -8.62 -144.82 -31.59
N GLU A 247 -9.79 -144.43 -32.10
CA GLU A 247 -10.73 -145.32 -32.80
C GLU A 247 -10.17 -145.79 -34.15
N THR A 248 -9.52 -144.93 -34.94
CA THR A 248 -8.86 -145.33 -36.20
C THR A 248 -7.62 -146.19 -35.98
N ALA A 249 -6.93 -146.07 -34.84
CA ALA A 249 -5.82 -146.95 -34.46
C ALA A 249 -6.26 -148.40 -34.11
N ALA A 250 -7.54 -148.62 -33.81
CA ALA A 250 -8.09 -149.95 -33.51
C ALA A 250 -8.45 -150.77 -34.77
N THR A 251 -8.56 -150.13 -35.95
CA THR A 251 -8.85 -150.79 -37.23
C THR A 251 -7.60 -150.92 -38.07
N LYS A 252 -7.02 -152.12 -38.10
CA LYS A 252 -5.75 -152.45 -38.74
C LYS A 252 -5.91 -152.63 -40.27
N ASP A 253 -6.17 -151.54 -40.99
CA ASP A 253 -6.36 -151.56 -42.45
C ASP A 253 -5.52 -150.48 -43.17
N GLU A 254 -5.07 -150.70 -44.40
CA GLU A 254 -4.01 -149.91 -45.07
C GLU A 254 -4.41 -148.43 -45.36
N SER A 255 -5.72 -148.12 -45.31
CA SER A 255 -6.31 -146.77 -45.30
C SER A 255 -6.02 -145.98 -44.01
N SER A 256 -5.71 -146.66 -42.89
CA SER A 256 -5.45 -146.06 -41.57
C SER A 256 -4.12 -145.30 -41.49
N ARG A 257 -3.10 -145.62 -42.30
CA ARG A 257 -1.83 -144.85 -42.30
C ARG A 257 -1.97 -143.48 -42.97
N ALA A 258 -2.78 -143.38 -44.03
CA ALA A 258 -3.06 -142.09 -44.68
C ALA A 258 -3.94 -141.20 -43.80
N ALA A 259 -4.96 -141.79 -43.16
CA ALA A 259 -5.82 -141.08 -42.19
C ALA A 259 -5.06 -140.69 -40.91
N ALA A 260 -4.13 -141.52 -40.41
CA ALA A 260 -3.26 -141.18 -39.28
C ALA A 260 -2.27 -140.07 -39.62
N ALA A 261 -1.67 -140.08 -40.82
CA ALA A 261 -0.79 -138.99 -41.27
C ALA A 261 -1.56 -137.66 -41.46
N GLU A 262 -2.81 -137.72 -41.97
CA GLU A 262 -3.67 -136.55 -42.06
C GLU A 262 -4.14 -136.06 -40.67
N ALA A 263 -4.42 -136.96 -39.73
CA ALA A 263 -4.75 -136.64 -38.34
C ALA A 263 -3.56 -136.04 -37.59
N GLU A 264 -2.33 -136.54 -37.80
CA GLU A 264 -1.10 -135.96 -37.28
C GLU A 264 -0.82 -134.59 -37.89
N GLY A 265 -1.06 -134.40 -39.19
CA GLY A 265 -0.98 -133.10 -39.84
C GLY A 265 -1.96 -132.09 -39.24
N LYS A 266 -3.21 -132.50 -39.01
CA LYS A 266 -4.24 -131.68 -38.35
C LYS A 266 -3.91 -131.42 -36.88
N LEU A 267 -3.37 -132.40 -36.15
CA LEU A 267 -2.92 -132.24 -34.76
C LEU A 267 -1.72 -131.28 -34.67
N ALA A 268 -0.77 -131.37 -35.59
CA ALA A 268 0.37 -130.46 -35.66
C ALA A 268 -0.06 -129.03 -36.02
N VAL A 269 -1.09 -128.88 -36.86
CA VAL A 269 -1.72 -127.57 -37.13
C VAL A 269 -2.49 -127.07 -35.89
N ALA A 270 -3.22 -127.93 -35.18
CA ALA A 270 -3.96 -127.58 -33.96
C ALA A 270 -3.04 -127.24 -32.78
N LEU A 271 -1.89 -127.91 -32.66
CA LEU A 271 -0.87 -127.58 -31.65
C LEU A 271 -0.16 -126.28 -32.00
N ARG A 272 0.10 -126.00 -33.28
CA ARG A 272 0.60 -124.70 -33.73
C ARG A 272 -0.41 -123.58 -33.50
N SER A 273 -1.70 -123.82 -33.76
CA SER A 273 -2.74 -122.83 -33.48
C SER A 273 -2.94 -122.61 -31.98
N TYR A 274 -2.89 -123.67 -31.17
CA TYR A 274 -2.91 -123.56 -29.70
C TYR A 274 -1.69 -122.80 -29.15
N GLY A 275 -0.50 -123.04 -29.72
CA GLY A 275 0.71 -122.28 -29.41
C GLY A 275 0.55 -120.79 -29.73
N LEU A 276 -0.02 -120.47 -30.91
CA LEU A 276 -0.32 -119.10 -31.31
C LEU A 276 -1.36 -118.44 -30.39
N LEU A 277 -2.44 -119.13 -30.03
CA LEU A 277 -3.44 -118.61 -29.10
C LEU A 277 -2.87 -118.39 -27.69
N THR A 278 -1.96 -119.25 -27.24
CA THR A 278 -1.28 -119.07 -25.95
C THR A 278 -0.38 -117.85 -25.99
N GLN A 279 0.32 -117.64 -27.10
CA GLN A 279 1.15 -116.45 -27.32
C GLN A 279 0.30 -115.17 -27.40
N GLU A 280 -0.85 -115.20 -28.10
CA GLU A 280 -1.80 -114.08 -28.13
C GLU A 280 -2.37 -113.77 -26.74
N ARG A 281 -2.68 -114.81 -25.93
CA ARG A 281 -3.12 -114.64 -24.54
C ARG A 281 -2.03 -113.96 -23.70
N ASP A 282 -0.79 -114.39 -23.84
CA ASP A 282 0.34 -113.85 -23.06
C ASP A 282 0.66 -112.41 -23.50
N GLU A 283 0.56 -112.10 -24.79
CA GLU A 283 0.65 -110.72 -25.31
C GLU A 283 -0.49 -109.83 -24.82
N LEU A 284 -1.72 -110.35 -24.76
CA LEU A 284 -2.87 -109.63 -24.21
C LEU A 284 -2.69 -109.37 -22.71
N ALA A 285 -2.21 -110.36 -21.94
CA ALA A 285 -1.91 -110.18 -20.52
C ALA A 285 -0.80 -109.14 -20.30
N ALA A 286 0.25 -109.15 -21.13
CA ALA A 286 1.30 -108.13 -21.10
C ALA A 286 0.75 -106.73 -21.42
N ARG A 287 -0.13 -106.61 -22.42
CA ARG A 287 -0.78 -105.34 -22.77
C ARG A 287 -1.72 -104.82 -21.68
N VAL A 288 -2.44 -105.70 -20.99
CA VAL A 288 -3.27 -105.31 -19.84
C VAL A 288 -2.40 -104.79 -18.69
N ASN A 289 -1.26 -105.43 -18.40
CA ASN A 289 -0.33 -104.95 -17.38
C ASN A 289 0.32 -103.61 -17.77
N ASP A 290 0.71 -103.43 -19.03
CA ASP A 290 1.27 -102.16 -19.54
C ASP A 290 0.23 -101.03 -19.50
N LEU A 291 -1.01 -101.28 -19.94
CA LEU A 291 -2.09 -100.29 -19.87
C LEU A 291 -2.45 -99.96 -18.41
N SER A 292 -2.48 -100.96 -17.52
CA SER A 292 -2.70 -100.75 -16.08
C SER A 292 -1.58 -99.89 -15.46
N ALA A 293 -0.32 -100.16 -15.80
CA ALA A 293 0.82 -99.36 -15.38
C ALA A 293 0.77 -97.92 -15.92
N LYS A 294 0.35 -97.73 -17.18
CA LYS A 294 0.17 -96.39 -17.79
C LYS A 294 -0.97 -95.60 -17.15
N VAL A 295 -2.08 -96.26 -16.79
CA VAL A 295 -3.18 -95.63 -16.05
C VAL A 295 -2.75 -95.25 -14.63
N ALA A 296 -2.00 -96.11 -13.95
CA ALA A 296 -1.43 -95.79 -12.64
C ALA A 296 -0.44 -94.61 -12.71
N ALA A 297 0.40 -94.56 -13.75
CA ALA A 297 1.32 -93.44 -13.99
C ALA A 297 0.59 -92.13 -14.33
N ALA A 298 -0.51 -92.19 -15.08
CA ALA A 298 -1.33 -91.02 -15.39
C ALA A 298 -2.10 -90.49 -14.16
N GLN A 299 -2.52 -91.37 -13.25
CA GLN A 299 -3.16 -91.00 -11.98
C GLN A 299 -2.16 -90.53 -10.92
N ALA A 300 -0.88 -90.96 -11.03
CA ALA A 300 0.21 -90.51 -10.17
C ALA A 300 0.90 -89.22 -10.67
N SER A 301 0.46 -88.65 -11.80
CA SER A 301 0.96 -87.35 -12.26
C SER A 301 0.40 -86.24 -11.36
N PRO A 302 1.24 -85.54 -10.58
CA PRO A 302 0.77 -84.57 -9.62
C PRO A 302 0.28 -83.32 -10.35
N ALA A 303 -0.86 -82.79 -9.89
CA ALA A 303 -1.18 -81.38 -10.10
C ALA A 303 0.04 -80.55 -9.67
N ALA A 304 0.47 -79.62 -10.54
CA ALA A 304 1.63 -78.78 -10.31
C ALA A 304 1.65 -78.23 -8.87
N PRO A 305 2.78 -78.30 -8.16
CA PRO A 305 2.86 -77.78 -6.81
C PRO A 305 2.63 -76.26 -6.83
N PRO A 306 1.96 -75.68 -5.82
CA PRO A 306 1.88 -74.24 -5.68
C PRO A 306 3.30 -73.65 -5.62
N PRO A 307 3.53 -72.44 -6.17
CA PRO A 307 4.84 -71.80 -6.14
C PRO A 307 5.35 -71.72 -4.71
N THR A 308 6.62 -72.06 -4.52
CA THR A 308 7.22 -72.07 -3.19
C THR A 308 7.29 -70.64 -2.63
N ALA A 309 7.27 -70.50 -1.30
CA ALA A 309 7.33 -69.18 -0.65
C ALA A 309 8.53 -68.33 -1.13
N ALA A 310 9.66 -68.97 -1.45
CA ALA A 310 10.85 -68.32 -1.98
C ALA A 310 10.64 -67.73 -3.40
N GLU A 311 9.86 -68.38 -4.25
CA GLU A 311 9.53 -67.87 -5.59
C GLU A 311 8.51 -66.71 -5.53
N LEU A 312 7.56 -66.77 -4.59
CA LEU A 312 6.65 -65.66 -4.30
C LEU A 312 7.40 -64.43 -3.77
N ASP A 313 8.40 -64.64 -2.91
CA ASP A 313 9.24 -63.55 -2.40
C ASP A 313 10.19 -63.00 -3.48
N ALA A 314 10.71 -63.85 -4.36
CA ALA A 314 11.49 -63.42 -5.53
C ALA A 314 10.63 -62.60 -6.52
N LEU A 315 9.38 -63.00 -6.75
CA LEU A 315 8.42 -62.26 -7.58
C LEU A 315 8.03 -60.92 -6.95
N ARG A 316 7.81 -60.87 -5.63
CA ARG A 316 7.57 -59.60 -4.90
C ARG A 316 8.77 -58.67 -4.94
N ALA A 317 9.98 -59.20 -4.76
CA ALA A 317 11.21 -58.42 -4.87
C ALA A 317 11.35 -57.82 -6.28
N ARG A 318 11.07 -58.62 -7.32
CA ARG A 318 11.11 -58.18 -8.72
C ARG A 318 10.03 -57.15 -9.05
N ALA A 319 8.83 -57.29 -8.49
CA ALA A 319 7.75 -56.30 -8.60
C ALA A 319 8.13 -54.97 -7.91
N SER A 320 8.66 -55.03 -6.68
CA SER A 320 9.11 -53.81 -5.96
C SER A 320 10.27 -53.09 -6.67
N ALA A 321 11.17 -53.83 -7.33
CA ALA A 321 12.24 -53.26 -8.14
C ALA A 321 11.69 -52.61 -9.42
N ALA A 322 10.68 -53.21 -10.05
CA ALA A 322 10.01 -52.63 -11.22
C ALA A 322 9.26 -51.34 -10.88
N GLU A 323 8.61 -51.27 -9.71
CA GLU A 323 7.92 -50.07 -9.21
C GLU A 323 8.89 -48.91 -8.96
N ARG A 324 10.03 -49.17 -8.31
CA ARG A 324 11.08 -48.14 -8.11
C ARG A 324 11.62 -47.60 -9.43
N ASN A 325 11.83 -48.48 -10.41
CA ASN A 325 12.27 -48.07 -11.74
C ASN A 325 11.22 -47.23 -12.47
N ALA A 326 9.93 -47.57 -12.34
CA ALA A 326 8.84 -46.78 -12.91
C ALA A 326 8.71 -45.40 -12.24
N GLU A 327 8.96 -45.30 -10.94
CA GLU A 327 8.92 -44.04 -10.20
C GLU A 327 10.08 -43.11 -10.57
N LEU A 328 11.30 -43.65 -10.74
CA LEU A 328 12.44 -42.92 -11.29
C LEU A 328 12.17 -42.40 -12.70
N ALA A 329 11.60 -43.24 -13.58
CA ALA A 329 11.24 -42.83 -14.94
C ALA A 329 10.19 -41.71 -14.95
N ARG A 330 9.20 -41.74 -14.03
CA ARG A 330 8.20 -40.67 -13.88
C ARG A 330 8.81 -39.36 -13.36
N ALA A 331 9.73 -39.43 -12.41
CA ALA A 331 10.44 -38.25 -11.89
C ALA A 331 11.29 -37.59 -12.98
N GLU A 332 11.93 -38.37 -13.84
CA GLU A 332 12.72 -37.87 -14.97
C GLU A 332 11.84 -37.21 -16.04
N LEU A 333 10.69 -37.81 -16.36
CA LEU A 333 9.68 -37.22 -17.25
C LEU A 333 9.12 -35.89 -16.72
N ALA A 334 8.86 -35.80 -15.41
CA ALA A 334 8.42 -34.56 -14.77
C ALA A 334 9.49 -33.46 -14.86
N ARG A 335 10.77 -33.80 -14.67
CA ARG A 335 11.89 -32.88 -14.81
C ARG A 335 12.04 -32.36 -16.25
N VAL A 336 11.90 -33.25 -17.24
CA VAL A 336 11.93 -32.88 -18.67
C VAL A 336 10.75 -31.96 -19.03
N ASN A 337 9.54 -32.24 -18.53
CA ASN A 337 8.38 -31.39 -18.75
C ASN A 337 8.53 -30.00 -18.11
N GLN A 338 9.14 -29.90 -16.94
CA GLN A 338 9.46 -28.61 -16.32
C GLN A 338 10.47 -27.81 -17.15
N LEU A 339 11.53 -28.46 -17.66
CA LEU A 339 12.50 -27.82 -18.54
C LEU A 339 11.82 -27.30 -19.82
N LEU A 340 10.99 -28.12 -20.47
CA LEU A 340 10.20 -27.71 -21.65
C LEU A 340 9.25 -26.54 -21.36
N ALA A 341 8.61 -26.52 -20.18
CA ALA A 341 7.76 -25.41 -19.76
C ALA A 341 8.56 -24.12 -19.58
N THR A 342 9.73 -24.19 -18.94
CA THR A 342 10.62 -23.03 -18.78
C THR A 342 11.17 -22.52 -20.12
N THR A 343 11.50 -23.41 -21.06
CA THR A 343 11.95 -23.02 -22.40
C THR A 343 10.82 -22.39 -23.22
N ARG A 344 9.58 -22.91 -23.13
CA ARG A 344 8.41 -22.30 -23.79
C ARG A 344 8.06 -20.93 -23.22
N LEU A 345 8.19 -20.74 -21.91
CA LEU A 345 8.00 -19.44 -21.26
C LEU A 345 9.12 -18.44 -21.63
N ALA A 346 10.35 -18.91 -21.84
CA ALA A 346 11.47 -18.08 -22.31
C ALA A 346 11.37 -17.72 -23.82
N GLN A 347 10.66 -18.52 -24.62
CA GLN A 347 10.43 -18.27 -26.05
C GLN A 347 9.14 -17.46 -26.32
N ALA A 348 8.33 -17.17 -25.30
CA ALA A 348 7.14 -16.33 -25.43
C ALA A 348 7.48 -14.87 -25.07
N GLU A 349 8.04 -14.12 -26.04
CA GLU A 349 8.09 -12.64 -26.00
C GLU A 349 6.80 -12.02 -26.58
N PRO A 350 6.43 -10.78 -26.19
CA PRO A 350 5.07 -10.25 -26.34
C PRO A 350 4.80 -9.72 -27.75
N ALA A 351 3.94 -10.40 -28.49
CA ALA A 351 3.40 -9.88 -29.75
C ALA A 351 2.35 -8.78 -29.48
N ARG A 352 2.70 -7.57 -29.91
CA ARG A 352 1.89 -6.35 -30.07
C ARG A 352 0.59 -6.60 -30.89
N PRO A 353 -0.56 -5.96 -30.59
CA PRO A 353 -1.79 -6.19 -31.35
C PRO A 353 -1.87 -5.26 -32.57
N ALA A 354 -1.99 -5.85 -33.76
CA ALA A 354 -2.40 -5.15 -34.98
C ALA A 354 -3.28 -6.07 -35.85
N ALA A 355 -4.57 -5.71 -35.89
CA ALA A 355 -5.53 -5.82 -36.98
C ALA A 355 -5.45 -6.99 -37.98
N ALA A 356 -6.47 -7.85 -37.97
CA ALA A 356 -7.11 -8.36 -39.18
C ALA A 356 -8.51 -8.90 -38.85
N ALA A 357 -9.52 -8.03 -39.01
CA ALA A 357 -10.88 -8.47 -39.28
C ALA A 357 -11.05 -8.56 -40.79
N ARG A 358 -11.41 -9.75 -41.30
CA ARG A 358 -12.23 -9.96 -42.50
C ARG A 358 -12.61 -11.43 -42.62
N GLU A 359 -13.86 -11.75 -42.26
CA GLU A 359 -14.98 -12.08 -43.18
C GLU A 359 -14.93 -13.57 -43.57
N LEU A 360 -15.98 -14.36 -43.30
CA LEU A 360 -17.16 -14.49 -44.15
C LEU A 360 -18.35 -15.14 -43.37
N SER A 361 -19.53 -14.50 -43.39
CA SER A 361 -20.82 -15.06 -43.88
C SER A 361 -22.11 -14.56 -43.18
N ARG A 362 -22.77 -13.58 -43.85
CA ARG A 362 -24.21 -13.50 -44.22
C ARG A 362 -25.32 -13.15 -43.17
N PRO A 363 -26.51 -12.64 -43.61
CA PRO A 363 -26.98 -11.29 -43.25
C PRO A 363 -28.46 -11.20 -42.79
N THR A 364 -28.88 -10.12 -42.12
CA THR A 364 -30.29 -9.66 -42.20
C THR A 364 -30.47 -8.17 -41.88
N ALA A 365 -31.06 -7.47 -42.86
CA ALA A 365 -31.94 -6.29 -42.85
C ALA A 365 -31.46 -4.87 -42.45
N PRO A 366 -32.07 -3.83 -43.07
CA PRO A 366 -31.48 -2.50 -43.25
C PRO A 366 -32.16 -1.39 -42.43
N GLY A 367 -31.39 -0.40 -42.02
CA GLY A 367 -31.89 0.86 -41.44
C GLY A 367 -31.02 2.01 -41.91
N ALA A 368 -31.59 2.86 -42.77
CA ALA A 368 -30.95 4.00 -43.38
C ALA A 368 -30.67 5.14 -42.38
N SER A 369 -29.53 5.80 -42.52
CA SER A 369 -29.50 7.27 -42.64
C SER A 369 -28.16 7.75 -43.18
N ALA A 370 -28.25 8.70 -44.11
CA ALA A 370 -27.18 9.20 -44.96
C ALA A 370 -26.54 10.49 -44.39
N ALA A 371 -25.29 10.72 -44.84
CA ALA A 371 -24.58 12.00 -44.94
C ALA A 371 -24.29 12.75 -43.62
N VAL A 372 -23.10 13.30 -43.36
CA VAL A 372 -22.36 14.28 -44.18
C VAL A 372 -20.87 14.22 -43.80
N ARG A 373 -20.00 14.31 -44.80
CA ARG A 373 -18.58 14.67 -44.64
C ARG A 373 -18.48 16.19 -44.54
N THR A 374 -17.80 16.70 -43.53
CA THR A 374 -17.22 18.06 -43.53
C THR A 374 -15.79 18.00 -43.04
N ALA A 375 -14.95 18.73 -43.76
CA ALA A 375 -13.51 18.93 -43.59
C ALA A 375 -13.17 19.65 -42.25
N PRO A 376 -11.88 19.66 -41.84
CA PRO A 376 -11.44 20.07 -40.51
C PRO A 376 -11.32 21.60 -40.37
N PRO A 377 -11.61 22.19 -39.20
CA PRO A 377 -11.06 23.49 -38.81
C PRO A 377 -9.71 23.25 -38.11
N ALA A 378 -8.60 23.69 -38.67
CA ALA A 378 -8.09 25.06 -38.67
C ALA A 378 -7.64 25.52 -37.26
N ALA A 379 -6.34 25.82 -37.21
CA ALA A 379 -5.56 26.38 -36.14
C ALA A 379 -6.31 27.32 -35.19
N SER A 380 -6.10 27.14 -33.88
CA SER A 380 -6.39 28.16 -32.89
C SER A 380 -5.09 28.72 -32.31
N SER A 381 -4.88 29.99 -32.63
CA SER A 381 -3.92 30.99 -32.18
C SER A 381 -3.04 30.68 -30.97
N ALA A 382 -1.73 30.82 -31.20
CA ALA A 382 -0.74 31.11 -30.18
C ALA A 382 -1.11 32.42 -29.46
N ALA A 383 -1.54 32.30 -28.20
CA ALA A 383 -1.54 33.40 -27.24
C ALA A 383 -0.08 33.71 -26.85
N PRO A 384 0.25 34.97 -26.48
CA PRO A 384 1.58 35.30 -25.99
C PRO A 384 1.86 34.49 -24.73
N ALA A 385 2.93 33.68 -24.75
CA ALA A 385 3.35 32.83 -23.65
C ALA A 385 3.48 33.68 -22.37
N ARG A 386 2.56 33.48 -21.42
CA ARG A 386 2.60 34.20 -20.14
C ARG A 386 3.67 33.54 -19.28
N THR A 387 4.45 34.34 -18.59
CA THR A 387 5.51 33.87 -17.70
C THR A 387 5.22 34.26 -16.26
N HIS A 388 5.48 33.35 -15.31
CA HIS A 388 5.31 33.55 -13.87
C HIS A 388 6.62 33.31 -13.13
N ILE A 389 7.00 34.20 -12.22
CA ILE A 389 8.19 34.02 -11.37
C ILE A 389 7.75 33.28 -10.11
N ILE A 390 8.30 32.09 -9.90
CA ILE A 390 7.93 31.22 -8.77
C ILE A 390 8.40 31.85 -7.46
N ALA A 391 7.49 32.10 -6.52
CA ALA A 391 7.84 32.53 -5.16
C ALA A 391 8.22 31.34 -4.26
N ALA A 392 8.91 31.62 -3.14
CA ALA A 392 9.29 30.57 -2.19
C ALA A 392 8.05 29.88 -1.59
N GLY A 393 7.96 28.56 -1.77
CA GLY A 393 6.86 27.75 -1.25
C GLY A 393 5.65 27.60 -2.18
N GLU A 394 5.68 28.18 -3.40
CA GLU A 394 4.66 27.90 -4.41
C GLU A 394 4.77 26.47 -4.96
N THR A 395 3.62 25.90 -5.35
CA THR A 395 3.52 24.57 -5.97
C THR A 395 2.92 24.67 -7.37
N LEU A 396 3.21 23.69 -8.25
CA LEU A 396 2.61 23.65 -9.59
C LEU A 396 1.08 23.64 -9.53
N ALA A 397 0.50 22.91 -8.58
CA ALA A 397 -0.95 22.90 -8.36
C ALA A 397 -1.50 24.27 -7.90
N GLY A 398 -0.74 25.01 -7.08
CA GLY A 398 -1.08 26.37 -6.65
C GLY A 398 -1.04 27.36 -7.82
N ILE A 399 0.02 27.32 -8.63
CA ILE A 399 0.16 28.17 -9.82
C ILE A 399 -0.89 27.79 -10.87
N SER A 400 -1.18 26.50 -11.06
CA SER A 400 -2.25 26.05 -11.96
C SER A 400 -3.62 26.58 -11.52
N ARG A 401 -3.91 26.58 -10.22
CA ARG A 401 -5.13 27.18 -9.68
C ARG A 401 -5.19 28.69 -9.92
N LEU A 402 -4.07 29.40 -9.82
CA LEU A 402 -4.00 30.85 -10.04
C LEU A 402 -4.32 31.23 -11.50
N TYR A 403 -3.81 30.45 -12.47
CA TYR A 403 -3.91 30.80 -13.89
C TYR A 403 -5.02 30.07 -14.66
N TYR A 404 -5.26 28.79 -14.34
CA TYR A 404 -6.29 27.97 -14.98
C TYR A 404 -7.55 27.80 -14.12
N GLY A 405 -7.57 28.34 -12.90
CA GLY A 405 -8.71 28.21 -11.96
C GLY A 405 -8.87 26.81 -11.36
N THR A 406 -8.05 25.83 -11.77
CA THR A 406 -8.09 24.45 -11.28
C THR A 406 -6.69 23.95 -10.96
N PRO A 407 -6.49 23.20 -9.86
CA PRO A 407 -5.21 22.57 -9.58
C PRO A 407 -4.89 21.44 -10.56
N ASN A 408 -5.87 20.85 -11.27
CA ASN A 408 -5.70 19.62 -12.06
C ASN A 408 -4.94 19.83 -13.37
N ARG A 409 -4.65 21.07 -13.78
CA ARG A 409 -3.87 21.37 -15.00
C ARG A 409 -2.38 21.56 -14.74
N TRP A 410 -1.88 21.05 -13.62
CA TRP A 410 -0.45 21.06 -13.31
C TRP A 410 0.38 20.22 -14.30
N SER A 411 -0.21 19.16 -14.88
CA SER A 411 0.43 18.32 -15.91
C SER A 411 0.76 19.10 -17.18
N ASP A 412 -0.10 20.04 -17.57
CA ASP A 412 0.07 20.88 -18.76
C ASP A 412 1.21 21.89 -18.53
N LEU A 413 1.30 22.45 -17.33
CA LEU A 413 2.41 23.30 -16.89
C LEU A 413 3.74 22.55 -16.83
N LEU A 414 3.73 21.30 -16.33
CA LEU A 414 4.92 20.45 -16.31
C LEU A 414 5.37 20.12 -17.73
N ALA A 415 4.44 19.71 -18.61
CA ALA A 415 4.73 19.39 -20.00
C ALA A 415 5.35 20.56 -20.76
N ALA A 416 4.87 21.79 -20.53
CA ALA A 416 5.39 23.00 -21.15
C ALA A 416 6.76 23.47 -20.63
N ASN A 417 7.22 22.95 -19.48
CA ASN A 417 8.47 23.34 -18.83
C ASN A 417 9.43 22.16 -18.60
N ARG A 418 9.21 21.03 -19.30
CA ARG A 418 10.02 19.79 -19.22
C ARG A 418 11.50 19.98 -19.54
N ASP A 419 11.85 21.08 -20.20
CA ASP A 419 13.23 21.45 -20.50
C ASP A 419 14.09 21.58 -19.23
N TRP A 420 13.50 22.03 -18.13
CA TRP A 420 14.21 22.24 -16.86
C TRP A 420 13.49 21.68 -15.62
N LEU A 421 12.19 21.41 -15.70
CA LEU A 421 11.40 20.85 -14.61
C LEU A 421 11.15 19.35 -14.86
N ARG A 422 11.92 18.50 -14.17
CA ARG A 422 11.83 17.04 -14.32
C ARG A 422 10.61 16.45 -13.61
N ASP A 423 10.35 16.91 -12.39
CA ASP A 423 9.27 16.40 -11.54
C ASP A 423 8.52 17.56 -10.84
N GLU A 424 7.30 17.29 -10.36
CA GLU A 424 6.44 18.25 -9.64
C GLU A 424 7.13 18.86 -8.42
N ARG A 425 8.04 18.12 -7.77
CA ARG A 425 8.77 18.55 -6.57
C ARG A 425 10.05 19.34 -6.87
N SER A 426 10.43 19.50 -8.14
CA SER A 426 11.67 20.17 -8.54
C SER A 426 11.52 21.69 -8.76
N LEU A 427 10.46 22.30 -8.25
CA LEU A 427 10.24 23.74 -8.33
C LEU A 427 11.28 24.49 -7.50
N THR A 428 11.99 25.42 -8.14
CA THR A 428 12.95 26.32 -7.46
C THR A 428 12.41 27.73 -7.48
N ALA A 429 12.35 28.37 -6.31
CA ALA A 429 11.95 29.77 -6.18
C ALA A 429 12.87 30.70 -7.00
N GLY A 430 12.31 31.74 -7.59
CA GLY A 430 13.01 32.74 -8.41
C GLY A 430 13.16 32.37 -9.88
N ARG A 431 12.73 31.16 -10.31
CA ARG A 431 12.72 30.78 -11.73
C ARG A 431 11.43 31.19 -12.44
N VAL A 432 11.55 31.41 -13.75
CA VAL A 432 10.44 31.75 -14.64
C VAL A 432 9.78 30.48 -15.17
N LEU A 433 8.49 30.33 -14.91
CA LEU A 433 7.63 29.27 -15.40
C LEU A 433 6.83 29.76 -16.61
N ARG A 434 6.83 28.99 -17.70
CA ARG A 434 6.02 29.27 -18.91
C ARG A 434 4.61 28.72 -18.73
N ILE A 435 3.60 29.54 -19.04
CA ILE A 435 2.19 29.20 -18.92
C ILE A 435 1.60 29.15 -20.34
N PRO A 436 1.20 27.96 -20.82
CA PRO A 436 0.56 27.76 -22.13
C PRO A 436 -0.78 28.47 -22.32
#